data_AF-A0A7V5K6P8-F1
#
_entry.id   AF-A0A7V5K6P8-F1
#
_cell.length_a   1.000
_cell.length_b   1.000
_cell.length_c   1.000
_cell.angle_alpha   90.00
_cell.angle_beta   90.00
_cell.angle_gamma   90.00
#
_symmetry.space_group_name_H-M   'P 1'
#
loop_
_entity.id
_entity.type
_entity.pdbx_description
1 polymer ?
#
loop_
_entity_poly.entity_id
_entity_poly.type
_entity_poly.pdbx_seq_one_letter_code
_entity_poly.pdbx_strand_id
1 'polypeptide(L)'
;WNFAGMLVAGLAFALAGGCPGRQLFMAGEGDNDAGIFVLGMIVGAAVAHNFGLASSPQGIGAHGVTAVVVTLATCLFIGFTNLKRA
;
A
#
# COMPACT_ATOMS: atom_id res chain seq x y z
N TRP A 1 8.28 -10.49 -9.21
CA TRP A 1 7.86 -9.61 -8.09
C TRP A 1 6.64 -8.75 -8.41
N ASN A 2 6.45 -8.32 -9.66
CA ASN A 2 5.33 -7.48 -10.08
C ASN A 2 3.94 -7.98 -9.64
N PHE A 3 3.63 -9.27 -9.82
CA PHE A 3 2.34 -9.82 -9.39
C PHE A 3 2.12 -9.68 -7.87
N ALA A 4 3.08 -10.14 -7.07
CA ALA A 4 2.96 -10.10 -5.61
C ALA A 4 2.96 -8.66 -5.07
N GLY A 5 3.74 -7.75 -5.67
CA GLY A 5 3.71 -6.34 -5.34
C GLY A 5 2.35 -5.70 -5.65
N MET A 6 1.78 -5.99 -6.82
CA MET A 6 0.46 -5.49 -7.20
C MET A 6 -0.68 -6.10 -6.39
N LEU A 7 -0.55 -7.36 -5.97
CA LEU A 7 -1.49 -8.01 -5.04
C LEU A 7 -1.53 -7.25 -3.71
N VAL A 8 -0.36 -6.98 -3.13
CA VAL A 8 -0.25 -6.24 -1.86
C VAL A 8 -0.77 -4.81 -2.01
N ALA A 9 -0.39 -4.11 -3.09
CA ALA A 9 -0.88 -2.77 -3.37
C ALA A 9 -2.41 -2.74 -3.48
N GLY A 10 -2.99 -3.66 -4.27
CA GLY A 10 -4.44 -3.75 -4.45
C GLY A 10 -5.18 -4.04 -3.14
N LEU A 11 -4.68 -4.97 -2.32
CA LEU A 11 -5.28 -5.29 -1.03
C LEU A 11 -5.18 -4.10 -0.06
N ALA A 12 -4.03 -3.43 0.04
CA ALA A 12 -3.85 -2.25 0.88
C ALA A 12 -4.81 -1.13 0.46
N PHE A 13 -4.93 -0.86 -0.83
CA PHE A 13 -5.87 0.13 -1.37
C PHE A 13 -7.33 -0.25 -1.09
N ALA A 14 -7.71 -1.51 -1.26
CA ALA A 14 -9.06 -1.96 -0.93
C ALA A 14 -9.41 -1.74 0.55
N LEU A 15 -8.45 -1.94 1.46
CA LEU A 15 -8.66 -1.73 2.90
C LEU A 15 -8.69 -0.25 3.29
N ALA A 16 -7.87 0.59 2.64
CA ALA A 16 -7.66 1.97 3.06
C ALA A 16 -8.56 3.01 2.34
N GLY A 17 -9.46 2.59 1.44
CA GLY A 17 -10.48 3.48 0.86
C GLY A 17 -10.67 3.38 -0.65
N GLY A 18 -10.13 2.35 -1.30
CA GLY A 18 -10.32 2.06 -2.71
C GLY A 18 -9.21 2.62 -3.62
N CYS A 19 -9.56 2.99 -4.85
CA CYS A 19 -8.61 3.38 -5.89
C CYS A 19 -7.77 4.61 -5.46
N PRO A 20 -6.43 4.58 -5.60
CA PRO A 20 -5.57 5.69 -5.19
C PRO A 20 -5.84 6.98 -5.99
N GLY A 21 -6.27 6.87 -7.25
CA GLY A 21 -6.63 8.05 -8.06
C GLY A 21 -7.85 8.80 -7.52
N ARG A 22 -8.88 8.08 -7.05
CA ARG A 22 -10.05 8.68 -6.40
C ARG A 22 -9.65 9.44 -5.13
N GLN A 23 -8.78 8.84 -4.33
CA GLN A 23 -8.27 9.46 -3.10
C GLN A 23 -7.52 10.76 -3.39
N LEU A 24 -6.75 10.82 -4.48
CA LEU A 24 -6.08 12.05 -4.90
C LEU A 24 -7.06 13.18 -5.27
N PHE A 25 -8.15 12.86 -5.98
CA PHE A 25 -9.17 13.85 -6.32
C PHE A 25 -9.92 14.37 -5.08
N MET A 26 -10.36 13.46 -4.20
CA MET A 26 -11.07 13.85 -2.97
C MET A 26 -10.20 14.68 -2.02
N ALA A 27 -8.89 14.38 -1.94
CA ALA A 27 -7.95 15.21 -1.20
C ALA A 27 -7.92 16.66 -1.74
N GLY A 28 -8.07 16.86 -3.05
CA GLY A 28 -8.19 18.17 -3.68
C GLY A 28 -9.54 18.87 -3.44
N GLU A 29 -10.60 18.11 -3.17
CA GLU A 29 -11.94 18.61 -2.80
C GLU A 29 -12.04 18.98 -1.31
N GLY A 30 -10.98 18.73 -0.52
CA GLY A 30 -10.92 19.04 0.90
C GLY A 30 -11.24 17.87 1.84
N ASP A 31 -11.26 16.64 1.33
CA ASP A 31 -11.38 15.43 2.17
C ASP A 31 -10.05 15.17 2.91
N ASN A 32 -10.07 15.36 4.22
CA ASN A 32 -8.89 15.19 5.06
C ASN A 32 -8.48 13.72 5.21
N ASP A 33 -9.42 12.77 5.19
CA ASP A 33 -9.10 11.34 5.29
C ASP A 33 -8.36 10.89 4.02
N ALA A 34 -8.83 11.35 2.86
CA ALA A 34 -8.16 11.16 1.58
C ALA A 34 -6.78 11.86 1.55
N GLY A 35 -6.66 13.04 2.15
CA GLY A 35 -5.40 13.76 2.30
C GLY A 35 -4.34 12.96 3.08
N ILE A 36 -4.73 12.36 4.22
CA ILE A 36 -3.84 11.50 5.01
C ILE A 36 -3.47 10.23 4.23
N PHE A 37 -4.41 9.64 3.48
CA PHE A 37 -4.12 8.50 2.60
C PHE A 37 -3.04 8.85 1.56
N VAL A 38 -3.17 9.99 0.87
CA VAL A 38 -2.20 10.43 -0.15
C VAL A 38 -0.84 10.73 0.48
N LEU A 39 -0.81 11.39 1.64
CA LEU A 39 0.42 11.61 2.39
C LEU A 39 1.12 10.29 2.73
N GLY A 40 0.36 9.31 3.21
CA GLY A 40 0.86 7.96 3.50
C GLY A 40 1.45 7.26 2.28
N MET A 41 0.82 7.40 1.10
CA MET A 41 1.37 6.86 -0.15
C MET A 41 2.71 7.51 -0.52
N ILE A 42 2.83 8.83 -0.40
CA ILE A 42 4.08 9.56 -0.71
C ILE A 42 5.20 9.13 0.23
N VAL A 43 4.93 9.12 1.54
CA VAL A 43 5.90 8.70 2.55
C VAL A 43 6.30 7.23 2.35
N GLY A 44 5.33 6.35 2.08
CA GLY A 44 5.57 4.94 1.80
C GLY A 44 6.42 4.73 0.55
N ALA A 45 6.18 5.47 -0.53
CA ALA A 45 7.00 5.42 -1.73
C ALA A 45 8.43 5.91 -1.47
N ALA A 46 8.59 7.00 -0.72
CA ALA A 46 9.91 7.49 -0.31
C ALA A 46 10.68 6.42 0.49
N VAL A 47 10.05 5.80 1.48
CA VAL A 47 10.67 4.71 2.25
C VAL A 47 11.01 3.54 1.32
N ALA A 48 10.10 3.12 0.44
CA ALA A 48 10.32 1.98 -0.42
C ALA A 48 11.53 2.16 -1.36
N HIS A 49 11.68 3.35 -1.92
CA HIS A 49 12.75 3.67 -2.87
C HIS A 49 14.10 3.94 -2.21
N ASN A 50 14.13 4.48 -0.98
CA ASN A 50 15.39 4.81 -0.29
C ASN A 50 15.99 3.61 0.47
N PHE A 51 15.16 2.69 0.97
CA PHE A 51 15.62 1.53 1.76
C PHE A 51 15.73 0.23 0.96
N GLY A 52 15.68 0.29 -0.38
CA GLY A 52 15.85 -0.90 -1.23
C GLY A 52 14.72 -1.93 -1.11
N LEU A 53 13.51 -1.48 -0.77
CA LEU A 53 12.30 -2.31 -0.73
C LEU A 53 11.64 -2.36 -2.12
N ALA A 54 11.76 -1.28 -2.89
CA ALA A 54 11.31 -1.21 -4.27
C ALA A 54 12.18 -2.11 -5.18
N SER A 55 11.51 -2.86 -6.05
CA SER A 55 12.18 -3.67 -7.09
C SER A 55 12.19 -2.91 -8.41
N SER A 56 13.14 -3.24 -9.27
CA SER A 56 13.31 -2.61 -10.59
C SER A 56 13.51 -3.66 -11.68
N PRO A 57 13.56 -3.28 -12.97
CA PRO A 57 13.87 -4.22 -14.04
C PRO A 57 15.23 -4.93 -13.89
N GLN A 58 16.14 -4.36 -13.09
CA GLN A 58 17.47 -4.92 -12.82
C GLN A 58 17.43 -6.04 -11.76
N GLY A 59 16.32 -6.20 -11.03
CA GLY A 59 16.17 -7.25 -10.02
C GLY A 59 15.30 -6.85 -8.83
N ILE A 60 15.21 -7.78 -7.88
CA ILE A 60 14.46 -7.57 -6.64
C ILE A 60 15.35 -6.77 -5.68
N GLY A 61 14.80 -5.71 -5.07
CA GLY A 61 15.49 -4.93 -4.06
C GLY A 61 15.92 -5.81 -2.86
N ALA A 62 17.01 -5.45 -2.19
CA ALA A 62 17.60 -6.25 -1.10
C ALA A 62 16.58 -6.68 -0.03
N HIS A 63 15.58 -5.85 0.23
CA HIS A 63 14.52 -6.11 1.21
C HIS A 63 13.12 -6.24 0.58
N GLY A 64 13.03 -6.32 -0.74
CA GLY A 64 11.76 -6.36 -1.47
C GLY A 64 10.91 -7.60 -1.14
N VAL A 65 11.56 -8.73 -0.84
CA VAL A 65 10.83 -9.95 -0.44
C VAL A 65 10.19 -9.79 0.93
N THR A 66 10.99 -9.37 1.90
CA THR A 66 10.54 -9.12 3.27
C THR A 66 9.43 -8.07 3.30
N ALA A 67 9.55 -6.99 2.52
CA ALA A 67 8.54 -5.94 2.43
C ALA A 67 7.17 -6.48 2.03
N VAL A 68 7.09 -7.28 0.97
CA VAL A 68 5.82 -7.86 0.49
C VAL A 68 5.21 -8.78 1.54
N VAL A 69 6.01 -9.67 2.14
CA VAL A 69 5.51 -10.62 3.14
C VAL A 69 4.96 -9.91 4.37
N VAL A 70 5.70 -8.92 4.89
CA VAL A 70 5.28 -8.15 6.07
C VAL A 70 4.01 -7.35 5.76
N THR A 71 3.96 -6.64 4.63
CA THR A 71 2.77 -5.85 4.28
C THR A 71 1.56 -6.74 4.00
N LEU A 72 1.74 -7.88 3.33
CA LEU A 72 0.64 -8.83 3.10
C LEU A 72 0.09 -9.37 4.42
N ALA A 73 0.96 -9.77 5.36
CA ALA A 73 0.55 -10.25 6.68
C ALA A 73 -0.21 -9.16 7.45
N THR A 74 0.26 -7.91 7.42
CA THR A 74 -0.42 -6.77 8.04
C THR A 74 -1.79 -6.50 7.41
N CYS A 75 -1.89 -6.50 6.08
CA CYS A 75 -3.17 -6.31 5.40
C CYS A 75 -4.17 -7.44 5.72
N LEU A 76 -3.73 -8.70 5.70
CA LEU A 76 -4.57 -9.83 6.09
C LEU A 76 -5.01 -9.73 7.55
N PHE A 77 -4.10 -9.38 8.46
CA PHE A 77 -4.42 -9.16 9.87
C PHE A 77 -5.50 -8.09 10.04
N ILE A 78 -5.35 -6.92 9.39
CA ILE A 78 -6.35 -5.84 9.43
C ILE A 78 -7.68 -6.33 8.86
N GLY A 79 -7.67 -7.00 7.71
CA GLY A 79 -8.87 -7.52 7.05
C GLY A 79 -9.63 -8.53 7.91
N PHE A 80 -8.92 -9.52 8.49
CA PHE A 80 -9.54 -10.57 9.30
C PHE A 80 -10.01 -10.08 10.68
N THR A 81 -9.32 -9.11 11.28
CA THR A 81 -9.74 -8.53 12.57
C THR A 81 -10.97 -7.63 12.45
N ASN A 82 -11.19 -7.01 11.30
CA ASN A 82 -12.36 -6.17 11.02
C ASN A 82 -13.49 -6.93 10.27
N LEU A 83 -13.33 -8.23 10.04
CA LEU A 83 -14.31 -9.05 9.35
C LEU A 83 -15.56 -9.22 10.23
N LYS A 84 -16.69 -8.64 9.80
CA LYS A 84 -17.99 -8.87 10.44
C LYS A 84 -18.38 -10.35 10.25
N ARG A 85 -18.58 -11.04 11.36
CA ARG A 85 -19.07 -12.42 11.38
C ARG A 85 -20.61 -12.39 11.43
N ALA A 86 -21.24 -13.29 10.66
CA ALA A 86 -22.68 -13.47 10.64
C ALA A 86 -23.20 -14.06 11.95
#